data_AF-A0A1D7XNU2-F1
#
_entry.id   AF-A0A1D7XNU2-F1
#
_cell.length_a   1.000
_cell.length_b   1.000
_cell.length_c   1.000
_cell.angle_alpha   90.00
_cell.angle_beta   90.00
_cell.angle_gamma   90.00
#
_symmetry.space_group_name_H-M   'P 1'
#
loop_
_entity.id
_entity.type
_entity.pdbx_description
1 polymer ?
#
loop_
_entity_poly.entity_id
_entity_poly.type
_entity_poly.pdbx_seq_one_letter_code
_entity_poly.pdbx_strand_id
1 'polypeptide(L)'
;MNNKKLLTVGILPLMWFLYFLFELFTGRIINTPTIILNIFLMFLFALVGLFIYKISCTNNNGFKFKTIFKIFISLMLIDQGIKILIKLFYFDSYINILPNLLSFNPIINTDGSWLNARFGTDISFSILIFFNIIALLLFIEIYRYYLYKDNKDFWADMSFLFIFCGALCSLIDKIFYGGSLDFIGISNLFIADIKDIYINLGILFFILTLSNNGYLSSNEETTLKEDLKNLKCFLTFIKKDISSKFKLLKNK
;
A
#
# COMPACT_ATOMS: atom_id res chain seq x y z
N MET A 1 25.72 -0.32 7.37
CA MET A 1 24.87 0.84 7.74
C MET A 1 24.46 1.68 6.53
N ASN A 2 25.36 2.01 5.59
CA ASN A 2 25.03 2.80 4.38
C ASN A 2 23.99 2.16 3.44
N ASN A 3 24.00 0.83 3.27
CA ASN A 3 23.10 0.17 2.31
C ASN A 3 21.62 0.26 2.72
N LYS A 4 21.28 0.11 4.01
CA LYS A 4 19.88 0.22 4.48
C LYS A 4 19.30 1.61 4.29
N LYS A 5 20.09 2.65 4.58
CA LYS A 5 19.72 4.04 4.32
C LYS A 5 19.51 4.26 2.82
N LEU A 6 20.47 3.84 2.00
CA LEU A 6 20.40 3.99 0.55
C LEU A 6 19.16 3.30 -0.03
N LEU A 7 18.86 2.07 0.39
CA LEU A 7 17.66 1.34 -0.04
C LEU A 7 16.37 2.06 0.39
N THR A 8 16.26 2.47 1.66
CA THR A 8 15.06 3.17 2.16
C THR A 8 14.80 4.49 1.42
N VAL A 9 15.87 5.24 1.12
CA VAL A 9 15.79 6.52 0.40
C VAL A 9 15.57 6.33 -1.09
N GLY A 10 16.11 5.26 -1.68
CA GLY A 10 16.13 5.03 -3.12
C GLY A 10 14.90 4.35 -3.70
N ILE A 11 14.19 3.52 -2.93
CA ILE A 11 13.07 2.72 -3.48
C ILE A 11 11.92 3.59 -3.99
N LEU A 12 11.44 4.58 -3.21
CA LEU A 12 10.32 5.43 -3.67
C LEU A 12 10.67 6.24 -4.93
N PRO A 13 11.82 6.94 -5.01
CA PRO A 13 12.27 7.55 -6.26
C PRO A 13 12.36 6.57 -7.43
N LEU A 14 12.84 5.35 -7.18
CA LEU A 14 12.95 4.32 -8.22
C LEU A 14 11.59 3.84 -8.71
N MET A 15 10.64 3.57 -7.80
CA MET A 15 9.26 3.20 -8.14
C MET A 15 8.61 4.29 -9.01
N TRP A 16 8.76 5.56 -8.61
CA TRP A 16 8.25 6.68 -9.41
C TRP A 16 8.96 6.82 -10.75
N PHE A 17 10.27 6.67 -10.78
CA PHE A 17 11.06 6.77 -12.01
C PHE A 17 10.66 5.72 -13.04
N LEU A 18 10.45 4.47 -12.60
CA LEU A 18 9.98 3.40 -13.48
C LEU A 18 8.59 3.69 -14.04
N TYR A 19 7.67 4.18 -13.21
CA TYR A 19 6.35 4.61 -13.66
C TYR A 19 6.42 5.79 -14.63
N PHE A 20 7.22 6.80 -14.30
CA PHE A 20 7.46 7.97 -15.14
C PHE A 20 8.02 7.58 -16.52
N LEU A 21 9.01 6.68 -16.56
CA LEU A 21 9.55 6.15 -17.81
C LEU A 21 8.47 5.43 -18.63
N PHE A 22 7.65 4.61 -17.98
CA PHE A 22 6.52 3.94 -18.64
C PHE A 22 5.53 4.95 -19.27
N GLU A 23 5.19 6.02 -18.55
CA GLU A 23 4.28 7.06 -19.08
C GLU A 23 4.91 7.90 -20.20
N LEU A 24 6.24 8.08 -20.16
CA LEU A 24 7.00 8.72 -21.22
C LEU A 24 7.04 7.85 -22.50
N PHE A 25 7.32 6.56 -22.37
CA PHE A 25 7.34 5.63 -23.51
C PHE A 25 5.96 5.37 -24.13
N THR A 26 4.90 5.45 -23.33
CA THR A 26 3.52 5.31 -23.82
C THR A 26 2.93 6.60 -24.37
N GLY A 27 3.70 7.70 -24.38
CA GLY A 27 3.32 8.96 -24.99
C GLY A 27 2.31 9.79 -24.19
N ARG A 28 2.05 9.48 -22.91
CA ARG A 28 1.18 10.30 -22.05
C ARG A 28 1.89 11.56 -21.54
N ILE A 29 3.22 11.52 -21.43
CA ILE A 29 4.05 12.68 -21.09
C ILE A 29 4.78 13.13 -22.34
N ILE A 30 4.44 14.32 -22.83
CA ILE A 30 4.99 14.86 -24.09
C ILE A 30 5.67 16.21 -23.86
N ASN A 31 5.22 16.96 -22.85
CA ASN A 31 5.62 18.33 -22.61
C ASN A 31 6.75 18.45 -21.57
N THR A 32 7.74 19.30 -21.88
CA THR A 32 8.91 19.55 -21.03
C THR A 32 8.59 19.96 -19.59
N PRO A 33 7.57 20.81 -19.32
CA PRO A 33 7.23 21.16 -17.93
C PRO A 33 6.84 19.95 -17.09
N THR A 34 5.99 19.06 -17.61
CA THR A 34 5.58 17.84 -16.90
C THR A 34 6.75 16.91 -16.67
N ILE A 35 7.70 16.79 -17.60
CA ILE A 35 8.95 16.03 -17.41
C ILE A 35 9.75 16.58 -16.22
N ILE A 36 10.01 17.89 -16.18
CA ILE A 36 10.78 18.53 -15.11
C ILE A 36 10.09 18.34 -13.76
N LEU A 37 8.77 18.51 -13.72
CA LEU A 37 7.99 18.37 -12.49
C LEU A 37 7.97 16.93 -11.96
N ASN A 38 7.91 15.92 -12.85
CA ASN A 38 8.02 14.51 -12.46
C ASN A 38 9.42 14.15 -11.92
N ILE A 39 10.48 14.76 -12.45
CA ILE A 39 11.83 14.64 -11.89
C ILE A 39 11.88 15.28 -10.49
N PHE A 40 11.23 16.43 -10.29
CA PHE A 40 11.16 17.08 -8.98
C PHE A 40 10.50 16.19 -7.91
N LEU A 41 9.44 15.44 -8.27
CA LEU A 41 8.79 14.49 -7.37
C LEU A 41 9.73 13.38 -6.87
N MET A 42 10.76 12.99 -7.64
CA MET A 42 11.76 12.03 -7.18
C MET A 42 12.53 12.55 -5.96
N PHE A 43 12.84 13.85 -5.90
CA PHE A 43 13.49 14.44 -4.73
C PHE A 43 12.55 14.46 -3.52
N LEU A 44 11.27 14.76 -3.72
CA LEU A 44 10.27 14.67 -2.66
C LEU A 44 10.20 13.25 -2.09
N PHE A 45 10.17 12.22 -2.95
CA PHE A 45 10.16 10.83 -2.53
C PHE A 45 11.44 10.42 -1.79
N ALA A 46 12.60 10.94 -2.19
CA ALA A 46 13.85 10.73 -1.47
C ALA A 46 13.80 11.35 -0.06
N LEU A 47 13.21 12.54 0.09
CA LEU A 47 13.00 13.18 1.40
C LEU A 47 12.06 12.37 2.29
N VAL A 48 10.97 11.83 1.74
CA VAL A 48 10.08 10.91 2.46
C VAL A 48 10.83 9.67 2.92
N GLY A 49 11.65 9.06 2.04
CA GLY A 49 12.49 7.93 2.40
C GLY A 49 13.51 8.24 3.51
N LEU A 50 14.09 9.45 3.52
CA LEU A 50 14.97 9.91 4.61
C LEU A 50 14.22 10.02 5.94
N PHE A 51 13.00 10.55 5.93
CA PHE A 51 12.15 10.65 7.11
C PHE A 51 11.78 9.27 7.66
N ILE A 52 11.36 8.36 6.78
CA ILE A 52 11.06 6.96 7.12
C ILE A 52 12.29 6.29 7.76
N TYR A 53 13.46 6.45 7.16
CA TYR A 53 14.71 5.90 7.70
C TYR A 53 15.02 6.44 9.11
N LYS A 54 14.81 7.74 9.35
CA LYS A 54 15.02 8.33 10.67
C LYS A 54 14.09 7.73 11.72
N ILE A 55 12.80 7.55 11.38
CA ILE A 55 11.83 6.91 12.28
C ILE A 55 12.20 5.45 12.54
N SER A 56 12.60 4.72 11.51
CA SER A 56 12.92 3.29 11.65
C SER A 56 14.11 3.05 12.58
N CYS A 57 15.12 3.92 12.55
CA CYS A 57 16.25 3.87 13.48
C CYS A 57 15.81 3.94 14.95
N THR A 58 14.75 4.69 15.25
CA THR A 58 14.22 4.81 16.62
C THR A 58 13.28 3.67 17.02
N ASN A 59 12.75 2.91 16.06
CA ASN A 59 11.71 1.90 16.29
C ASN A 59 12.07 0.53 15.71
N ASN A 60 13.35 0.16 15.62
CA ASN A 60 13.79 -1.02 14.87
C ASN A 60 13.06 -2.33 15.25
N ASN A 61 12.70 -2.50 16.53
CA ASN A 61 11.97 -3.67 17.04
C ASN A 61 10.44 -3.61 16.78
N GLY A 62 9.99 -2.67 15.96
CA GLY A 62 8.60 -2.37 15.68
C GLY A 62 7.87 -1.72 16.85
N PHE A 63 6.56 -1.61 16.68
CA PHE A 63 5.64 -0.95 17.59
C PHE A 63 4.90 -1.95 18.48
N LYS A 64 4.47 -1.46 19.64
CA LYS A 64 3.50 -2.16 20.48
C LYS A 64 2.12 -2.13 19.82
N PHE A 65 1.29 -3.14 20.10
CA PHE A 65 -0.07 -3.24 19.56
C PHE A 65 -0.91 -1.96 19.73
N LYS A 66 -0.83 -1.30 20.91
CA LYS A 66 -1.54 -0.03 21.16
C LYS A 66 -1.13 1.07 20.18
N THR A 67 0.14 1.13 19.80
CA THR A 67 0.65 2.13 18.84
C THR A 67 0.20 1.77 17.42
N ILE A 68 0.30 0.48 17.03
CA ILE A 68 -0.21 -0.01 15.75
C ILE A 68 -1.69 0.34 15.61
N PHE A 69 -2.50 0.06 16.63
CA PHE A 69 -3.94 0.37 16.61
C PHE A 69 -4.22 1.87 16.47
N LYS A 70 -3.46 2.74 17.16
CA LYS A 70 -3.59 4.20 17.01
C LYS A 70 -3.25 4.67 15.59
N ILE A 71 -2.18 4.12 14.99
CA ILE A 71 -1.80 4.44 13.62
C ILE A 71 -2.89 3.98 12.65
N PHE A 72 -3.39 2.75 12.81
CA PHE A 72 -4.50 2.21 12.01
C PHE A 72 -5.72 3.14 12.03
N ILE A 73 -6.21 3.52 13.22
CA ILE A 73 -7.36 4.44 13.34
C ILE A 73 -7.07 5.79 12.68
N SER A 74 -5.85 6.31 12.86
CA SER A 74 -5.45 7.59 12.23
C SER A 74 -5.47 7.50 10.70
N LEU A 75 -4.91 6.43 10.13
CA LEU A 75 -4.90 6.22 8.67
C LEU A 75 -6.32 6.10 8.11
N MET A 76 -7.20 5.35 8.78
CA MET A 76 -8.61 5.22 8.40
C MET A 76 -9.34 6.55 8.45
N LEU A 77 -9.15 7.35 9.52
CA LEU A 77 -9.77 8.67 9.65
C LEU A 77 -9.29 9.65 8.59
N ILE A 78 -8.00 9.60 8.23
CA ILE A 78 -7.43 10.48 7.20
C ILE A 78 -8.07 10.18 5.84
N ASP A 79 -8.11 8.93 5.39
CA ASP A 79 -8.65 8.58 4.06
C ASP A 79 -10.18 8.69 4.01
N GLN A 80 -10.89 8.03 4.92
CA GLN A 80 -12.35 7.99 4.89
C GLN A 80 -12.97 9.32 5.36
N GLY A 81 -12.35 9.98 6.35
CA GLY A 81 -12.82 11.28 6.83
C GLY A 81 -12.67 12.37 5.77
N ILE A 82 -11.53 12.45 5.07
CA ILE A 82 -11.37 13.45 4.00
C ILE A 82 -12.33 13.17 2.83
N LYS A 83 -12.56 11.90 2.46
CA LYS A 83 -13.51 11.53 1.42
C LYS A 83 -14.94 11.95 1.77
N ILE A 84 -15.36 11.76 3.01
CA ILE A 84 -16.67 12.24 3.48
C ILE A 84 -16.76 13.76 3.35
N LEU A 85 -15.76 14.51 3.82
CA LEU A 85 -15.74 15.97 3.73
C LEU A 85 -15.77 16.46 2.28
N ILE A 86 -14.97 15.86 1.40
CA ILE A 86 -14.95 16.18 -0.02
C ILE A 86 -16.31 15.89 -0.64
N LYS A 87 -16.90 14.71 -0.37
CA LYS A 87 -18.17 14.32 -0.95
C LYS A 87 -19.32 15.26 -0.55
N LEU A 88 -19.31 15.76 0.69
CA LEU A 88 -20.36 16.63 1.22
C LEU A 88 -20.22 18.10 0.79
N PHE A 89 -18.99 18.61 0.67
CA PHE A 89 -18.76 20.05 0.55
C PHE A 89 -17.98 20.48 -0.69
N TYR A 90 -17.20 19.59 -1.32
CA TYR A 90 -16.22 19.98 -2.34
C TYR A 90 -16.22 19.09 -3.59
N PHE A 91 -17.21 18.21 -3.76
CA PHE A 91 -17.20 17.21 -4.82
C PHE A 91 -17.12 17.84 -6.22
N ASP A 92 -17.83 18.93 -6.48
CA ASP A 92 -17.84 19.61 -7.78
C ASP A 92 -16.77 20.70 -7.91
N SER A 93 -15.81 20.76 -6.97
CA SER A 93 -14.75 21.78 -6.96
C SER A 93 -13.53 21.31 -7.76
N TYR A 94 -12.97 22.22 -8.58
CA TYR A 94 -11.67 22.03 -9.21
C TYR A 94 -10.71 23.13 -8.75
N ILE A 95 -9.53 22.76 -8.27
CA ILE A 95 -8.49 23.70 -7.85
C ILE A 95 -7.17 23.28 -8.49
N ASN A 96 -6.63 24.13 -9.36
CA ASN A 96 -5.28 23.95 -9.89
C ASN A 96 -4.25 24.48 -8.88
N ILE A 97 -3.63 23.58 -8.11
CA ILE A 97 -2.74 23.92 -6.99
C ILE A 97 -1.36 24.29 -7.52
N LEU A 98 -0.78 23.46 -8.38
CA LEU A 98 0.47 23.72 -9.08
C LEU A 98 0.27 23.43 -10.57
N PRO A 99 0.35 24.45 -11.44
CA PRO A 99 0.10 24.28 -12.87
C PRO A 99 0.91 23.12 -13.48
N ASN A 100 0.22 22.26 -14.23
CA ASN A 100 0.79 21.07 -14.90
C ASN A 100 1.36 19.98 -13.96
N LEU A 101 1.18 20.08 -12.63
CA LEU A 101 1.61 19.04 -11.70
C LEU A 101 0.52 18.58 -10.74
N LEU A 102 -0.14 19.49 -10.04
CA LEU A 102 -0.98 19.15 -8.90
C LEU A 102 -2.30 19.89 -8.96
N SER A 103 -3.39 19.15 -8.88
CA SER A 103 -4.73 19.70 -8.80
C SER A 103 -5.56 18.93 -7.78
N PHE A 104 -6.52 19.63 -7.17
CA PHE A 104 -7.63 19.00 -6.50
C PHE A 104 -8.75 18.83 -7.51
N ASN A 105 -9.12 17.59 -7.80
CA ASN A 105 -10.10 17.24 -8.83
C ASN A 105 -10.90 16.00 -8.41
N PRO A 106 -11.92 16.15 -7.56
CA PRO A 106 -12.70 15.03 -7.07
C PRO A 106 -13.51 14.35 -8.18
N ILE A 107 -13.37 13.03 -8.29
CA ILE A 107 -14.12 12.19 -9.22
C ILE A 107 -14.49 10.88 -8.55
N ILE A 108 -15.56 10.23 -9.02
CA ILE A 108 -15.78 8.81 -8.71
C ILE A 108 -15.14 7.98 -9.82
N ASN A 109 -14.02 7.35 -9.50
CA ASN A 109 -13.36 6.40 -10.37
C ASN A 109 -14.12 5.06 -10.36
N THR A 110 -14.86 4.81 -11.43
CA THR A 110 -15.67 3.61 -11.63
C THR A 110 -14.90 2.45 -12.25
N ASP A 111 -13.63 2.61 -12.59
CA ASP A 111 -12.83 1.48 -13.08
C ASP A 111 -12.49 0.50 -11.94
N GLY A 112 -12.57 0.96 -10.69
CA GLY A 112 -12.45 0.14 -9.47
C GLY A 112 -11.06 -0.43 -9.20
N SER A 113 -10.15 -0.37 -10.18
CA SER A 113 -8.74 -0.72 -10.06
C SER A 113 -7.90 0.02 -11.11
N TRP A 114 -6.62 0.25 -10.80
CA TRP A 114 -5.67 0.81 -11.77
C TRP A 114 -5.50 -0.07 -13.01
N LEU A 115 -5.59 -1.41 -12.88
CA LEU A 115 -5.49 -2.32 -14.03
C LEU A 115 -6.66 -2.13 -15.00
N ASN A 116 -7.89 -2.02 -14.50
CA ASN A 116 -9.04 -1.71 -15.34
C ASN A 116 -8.86 -0.35 -16.02
N ALA A 117 -8.53 0.69 -15.24
CA ALA A 117 -8.35 2.05 -15.75
C ALA A 117 -7.23 2.15 -16.80
N ARG A 118 -6.17 1.34 -16.64
CA ARG A 118 -4.99 1.42 -17.50
C ARG A 118 -5.08 0.54 -18.74
N PHE A 119 -5.57 -0.69 -18.58
CA PHE A 119 -5.49 -1.72 -19.62
C PHE A 119 -6.86 -2.18 -20.12
N GLY A 120 -7.96 -1.64 -19.59
CA GLY A 120 -9.30 -2.05 -20.00
C GLY A 120 -9.57 -3.52 -19.73
N THR A 121 -9.10 -4.04 -18.59
CA THR A 121 -9.24 -5.47 -18.26
C THR A 121 -10.67 -5.90 -17.93
N ASP A 122 -11.61 -4.95 -17.80
CA ASP A 122 -13.04 -5.17 -17.55
C ASP A 122 -13.36 -6.11 -16.38
N ILE A 123 -12.49 -6.14 -15.35
CA ILE A 123 -12.71 -6.95 -14.15
C ILE A 123 -13.87 -6.34 -13.36
N SER A 124 -14.94 -7.10 -13.18
CA SER A 124 -16.14 -6.61 -12.50
C SER A 124 -15.89 -6.23 -11.04
N PHE A 125 -16.66 -5.27 -10.52
CA PHE A 125 -16.60 -4.85 -9.11
C PHE A 125 -16.79 -6.00 -8.14
N SER A 126 -17.70 -6.94 -8.42
CA SER A 126 -17.93 -8.12 -7.57
C SER A 126 -16.68 -8.96 -7.41
N ILE A 127 -15.94 -9.17 -8.50
CA ILE A 127 -14.66 -9.90 -8.47
C ILE A 127 -13.60 -9.11 -7.71
N LEU A 128 -13.51 -7.79 -7.94
CA LEU A 128 -12.58 -6.92 -7.21
C LEU A 128 -12.86 -6.92 -5.70
N ILE A 129 -14.12 -6.82 -5.29
CA ILE A 129 -14.55 -6.88 -3.89
C ILE A 129 -14.19 -8.23 -3.28
N PHE A 130 -14.50 -9.33 -3.97
CA PHE A 130 -14.19 -10.68 -3.53
C PHE A 130 -12.68 -10.87 -3.28
N PHE A 131 -11.83 -10.47 -4.23
CA PHE A 131 -10.38 -10.54 -4.06
C PHE A 131 -9.87 -9.61 -2.96
N ASN A 132 -10.48 -8.43 -2.78
CA ASN A 132 -10.09 -7.52 -1.71
C ASN A 132 -10.38 -8.11 -0.32
N ILE A 133 -11.55 -8.75 -0.13
CA ILE A 133 -11.89 -9.47 1.11
C ILE A 133 -10.88 -10.60 1.36
N ILE A 134 -10.55 -11.40 0.34
CA ILE A 134 -9.54 -12.46 0.46
C ILE A 134 -8.18 -11.88 0.85
N ALA A 135 -7.76 -10.80 0.20
CA ALA A 135 -6.48 -10.14 0.48
C ALA A 135 -6.41 -9.62 1.92
N LEU A 136 -7.47 -9.00 2.43
CA LEU A 136 -7.53 -8.54 3.82
C LEU A 136 -7.36 -9.69 4.82
N LEU A 137 -8.06 -10.81 4.61
CA LEU A 137 -7.90 -12.01 5.43
C LEU A 137 -6.47 -12.55 5.35
N LEU A 138 -5.90 -12.59 4.13
CA LEU A 138 -4.54 -13.03 3.90
C LEU A 138 -3.51 -12.15 4.62
N PHE A 139 -3.63 -10.82 4.53
CA PHE A 139 -2.70 -9.90 5.19
C PHE A 139 -2.73 -10.04 6.71
N ILE A 140 -3.92 -10.24 7.30
CA ILE A 140 -4.05 -10.55 8.74
C ILE A 140 -3.30 -11.83 9.07
N GLU A 141 -3.55 -12.93 8.34
CA GLU A 141 -2.95 -14.22 8.66
C GLU A 141 -1.45 -14.26 8.39
N ILE A 142 -0.96 -13.60 7.34
CA ILE A 142 0.48 -13.45 7.07
C ILE A 142 1.15 -12.71 8.23
N TYR A 143 0.60 -11.57 8.66
CA TYR A 143 1.19 -10.81 9.75
C TYR A 143 1.14 -11.59 11.08
N ARG A 144 0.04 -12.30 11.36
CA ARG A 144 -0.06 -13.19 12.53
C ARG A 144 0.97 -14.31 12.50
N TYR A 145 1.16 -14.95 11.34
CA TYR A 145 2.14 -16.02 11.19
C TYR A 145 3.58 -15.50 11.31
N TYR A 146 3.83 -14.29 10.80
CA TYR A 146 5.10 -13.59 10.97
C TYR A 146 5.43 -13.39 12.46
N LEU A 147 4.47 -12.89 13.25
CA LEU A 147 4.62 -12.75 14.70
C LEU A 147 4.75 -14.09 15.42
N TYR A 148 4.03 -15.13 14.98
CA TYR A 148 4.12 -16.49 15.54
C TYR A 148 5.51 -17.11 15.36
N LYS A 149 6.28 -16.66 14.36
CA LYS A 149 7.68 -17.05 14.13
C LYS A 149 8.68 -16.25 14.96
N ASP A 150 8.20 -15.51 15.96
CA ASP A 150 8.98 -14.59 16.79
C ASP A 150 9.65 -13.46 15.99
N ASN A 151 9.18 -13.19 14.77
CA ASN A 151 9.66 -12.06 13.98
C ASN A 151 8.89 -10.80 14.38
N LYS A 152 9.62 -9.69 14.57
CA LYS A 152 9.04 -8.39 14.89
C LYS A 152 10.00 -7.26 14.53
N ASP A 153 9.56 -6.34 13.67
CA ASP A 153 10.34 -5.17 13.28
C ASP A 153 9.44 -4.04 12.76
N PHE A 154 10.04 -2.86 12.59
CA PHE A 154 9.35 -1.68 12.08
C PHE A 154 8.77 -1.86 10.68
N TRP A 155 9.52 -2.51 9.79
CA TRP A 155 9.18 -2.61 8.38
C TRP A 155 7.97 -3.53 8.19
N ALA A 156 7.94 -4.66 8.89
CA ALA A 156 6.80 -5.57 8.86
C ALA A 156 5.52 -4.93 9.43
N ASP A 157 5.63 -4.18 10.53
CA ASP A 157 4.49 -3.46 11.12
C ASP A 157 3.92 -2.43 10.15
N MET A 158 4.79 -1.62 9.55
CA MET A 158 4.37 -0.56 8.65
C MET A 158 3.85 -1.12 7.33
N SER A 159 4.44 -2.21 6.84
CA SER A 159 3.93 -2.97 5.69
C SER A 159 2.50 -3.44 5.95
N PHE A 160 2.27 -4.16 7.06
CA PHE A 160 0.96 -4.62 7.45
C PHE A 160 -0.03 -3.45 7.58
N LEU A 161 0.32 -2.41 8.33
CA LEU A 161 -0.54 -1.24 8.55
C LEU A 161 -0.98 -0.58 7.24
N PHE A 162 -0.02 -0.22 6.39
CA PHE A 162 -0.31 0.53 5.17
C PHE A 162 -1.02 -0.30 4.11
N ILE A 163 -0.61 -1.55 3.88
CA ILE A 163 -1.30 -2.44 2.93
C ILE A 163 -2.72 -2.75 3.44
N PHE A 164 -2.88 -3.09 4.72
CA PHE A 164 -4.19 -3.42 5.28
C PHE A 164 -5.14 -2.22 5.28
N CYS A 165 -4.69 -1.03 5.72
CA CYS A 165 -5.50 0.18 5.68
C CYS A 165 -5.87 0.55 4.25
N GLY A 166 -4.92 0.52 3.31
CA GLY A 166 -5.17 0.82 1.91
C GLY A 166 -6.18 -0.13 1.27
N ALA A 167 -6.04 -1.43 1.51
CA ALA A 167 -7.00 -2.43 1.04
C ALA A 167 -8.38 -2.25 1.68
N LEU A 168 -8.45 -2.00 2.99
CA LEU A 168 -9.71 -1.83 3.71
C LEU A 168 -10.46 -0.58 3.24
N CYS A 169 -9.78 0.55 3.08
CA CYS A 169 -10.35 1.76 2.47
C CYS A 169 -10.85 1.45 1.05
N SER A 170 -10.06 0.74 0.25
CA SER A 170 -10.43 0.32 -1.11
C SER A 170 -11.66 -0.59 -1.16
N LEU A 171 -11.90 -1.41 -0.13
CA LEU A 171 -13.09 -2.23 0.01
C LEU A 171 -14.31 -1.37 0.40
N ILE A 172 -14.16 -0.51 1.42
CA ILE A 172 -15.20 0.43 1.84
C ILE A 172 -15.64 1.26 0.63
N ASP A 173 -14.69 1.79 -0.15
CA ASP A 173 -15.04 2.67 -1.25
C ASP A 173 -15.90 1.97 -2.31
N LYS A 174 -15.51 0.75 -2.70
CA LYS A 174 -16.27 -0.04 -3.69
C LYS A 174 -17.68 -0.36 -3.22
N ILE A 175 -17.86 -0.60 -1.92
CA ILE A 175 -19.16 -0.92 -1.33
C ILE A 175 -20.07 0.31 -1.26
N PHE A 176 -19.53 1.48 -0.88
CA PHE A 176 -20.35 2.65 -0.57
C PHE A 176 -20.43 3.70 -1.69
N TYR A 177 -19.41 3.83 -2.53
CA TYR A 177 -19.37 4.81 -3.63
C TYR A 177 -19.62 4.19 -5.01
N GLY A 178 -19.68 2.86 -5.14
CA GLY A 178 -19.74 2.18 -6.45
C GLY A 178 -18.48 2.42 -7.31
N GLY A 179 -17.36 2.73 -6.65
CA GLY A 179 -16.12 3.20 -7.26
C GLY A 179 -15.11 3.59 -6.19
N SER A 180 -14.25 4.55 -6.49
CA SER A 180 -13.31 5.17 -5.56
C SER A 180 -13.43 6.69 -5.66
N LEU A 181 -13.52 7.41 -4.54
CA LEU A 181 -13.50 8.87 -4.56
C LEU A 181 -12.05 9.34 -4.63
N ASP A 182 -11.58 9.60 -5.85
CA ASP A 182 -10.23 10.06 -6.15
C ASP A 182 -10.24 11.59 -6.26
N PHE A 183 -9.19 12.27 -5.80
CA PHE A 183 -9.20 13.74 -5.73
C PHE A 183 -7.85 14.44 -5.88
N ILE A 184 -6.74 13.68 -5.86
CA ILE A 184 -5.38 14.20 -6.01
C ILE A 184 -4.96 14.02 -7.48
N GLY A 185 -5.17 15.05 -8.30
CA GLY A 185 -4.77 15.05 -9.70
C GLY A 185 -3.27 15.30 -9.87
N ILE A 186 -2.55 14.35 -10.45
CA ILE A 186 -1.11 14.45 -10.76
C ILE A 186 -0.91 14.61 -12.26
N SER A 187 -0.64 15.85 -12.69
CA SER A 187 -0.58 16.24 -14.11
C SER A 187 -1.80 15.70 -14.86
N ASN A 188 -1.61 15.26 -16.09
CA ASN A 188 -2.52 14.48 -16.92
C ASN A 188 -2.35 12.95 -16.75
N LEU A 189 -1.63 12.48 -15.72
CA LEU A 189 -1.28 11.06 -15.57
C LEU A 189 -2.43 10.27 -14.97
N PHE A 190 -2.89 10.70 -13.80
CA PHE A 190 -3.96 10.07 -13.05
C PHE A 190 -4.50 11.03 -11.99
N ILE A 191 -5.67 10.69 -11.46
CA ILE A 191 -6.21 11.24 -10.22
C ILE A 191 -6.19 10.09 -9.23
N ALA A 192 -5.57 10.30 -8.07
CA ALA A 192 -5.43 9.30 -7.02
C ALA A 192 -6.15 9.75 -5.75
N ASP A 193 -6.15 8.88 -4.75
CA ASP A 193 -6.52 9.24 -3.38
C ASP A 193 -5.44 8.84 -2.37
N ILE A 194 -5.78 8.92 -1.09
CA ILE A 194 -4.85 8.66 0.00
C ILE A 194 -4.57 7.16 0.16
N LYS A 195 -5.57 6.28 -0.01
CA LYS A 195 -5.31 4.83 0.05
C LYS A 195 -4.34 4.37 -1.04
N ASP A 196 -4.28 5.01 -2.20
CA ASP A 196 -3.28 4.68 -3.23
C ASP A 196 -1.85 4.98 -2.74
N ILE A 197 -1.67 6.07 -1.99
CA ILE A 197 -0.41 6.37 -1.29
C ILE A 197 -0.12 5.32 -0.22
N TYR A 198 -1.14 4.89 0.54
CA TYR A 198 -0.98 3.83 1.55
C TYR A 198 -0.50 2.53 0.91
N ILE A 199 -1.12 2.08 -0.17
CA ILE A 199 -0.73 0.84 -0.85
C ILE A 199 0.73 0.93 -1.34
N ASN A 200 1.14 2.05 -1.94
CA ASN A 200 2.52 2.26 -2.39
C ASN A 200 3.53 2.25 -1.25
N LEU A 201 3.22 2.91 -0.12
CA LEU A 201 4.06 2.85 1.08
C LEU A 201 4.10 1.43 1.67
N GLY A 202 2.97 0.72 1.64
CA GLY A 202 2.89 -0.68 2.03
C GLY A 202 3.84 -1.57 1.22
N ILE A 203 3.87 -1.40 -0.10
CA ILE A 203 4.80 -2.12 -1.00
C ILE A 203 6.26 -1.76 -0.66
N LEU A 204 6.58 -0.48 -0.45
CA LEU A 204 7.91 -0.05 0.01
C LEU A 204 8.31 -0.80 1.29
N PHE A 205 7.45 -0.79 2.30
CA PHE A 205 7.72 -1.43 3.58
C PHE A 205 7.85 -2.95 3.45
N PHE A 206 7.08 -3.57 2.57
CA PHE A 206 7.22 -4.99 2.25
C PHE A 206 8.60 -5.31 1.66
N ILE A 207 9.05 -4.56 0.65
CA ILE A 207 10.40 -4.72 0.06
C ILE A 207 11.49 -4.54 1.13
N LEU A 208 11.35 -3.54 2.00
CA LEU A 208 12.31 -3.29 3.08
C LEU A 208 12.28 -4.38 4.14
N THR A 209 11.12 -4.99 4.42
CA THR A 209 11.00 -6.15 5.31
C THR A 209 11.78 -7.33 4.73
N LEU A 210 11.58 -7.65 3.45
CA LEU A 210 12.29 -8.72 2.77
C LEU A 210 13.81 -8.48 2.76
N SER A 211 14.23 -7.26 2.42
CA SER A 211 15.64 -6.89 2.38
C SER A 211 16.31 -6.95 3.75
N ASN A 212 15.65 -6.42 4.80
CA ASN A 212 16.24 -6.33 6.13
C ASN A 212 16.32 -7.67 6.85
N ASN A 213 15.46 -8.62 6.49
CA ASN A 213 15.43 -9.96 7.06
C ASN A 213 16.22 -11.00 6.25
N GLY A 214 16.97 -10.58 5.22
CA GLY A 214 17.87 -11.48 4.48
C GLY A 214 17.25 -12.15 3.25
N TYR A 215 15.93 -12.11 3.08
CA TYR A 215 15.19 -12.80 2.01
C TYR A 215 15.50 -12.35 0.58
N LEU A 216 16.19 -11.20 0.40
CA LEU A 216 16.65 -10.72 -0.90
C LEU A 216 18.17 -10.90 -1.10
N SER A 217 18.85 -11.58 -0.18
CA SER A 217 20.27 -11.89 -0.30
C SER A 217 20.47 -13.21 -1.05
N SER A 218 21.47 -13.26 -1.93
CA SER A 218 21.77 -14.40 -2.83
C SER A 218 22.11 -15.71 -2.12
N ASN A 219 22.24 -15.71 -0.79
CA ASN A 219 22.66 -16.88 -0.01
C ASN A 219 21.48 -17.70 0.53
N GLU A 220 20.24 -17.27 0.27
CA GLU A 220 19.00 -17.90 0.75
C GLU A 220 18.16 -18.48 -0.41
N GLU A 221 18.78 -19.07 -1.44
CA GLU A 221 18.03 -19.79 -2.47
C GLU A 221 17.27 -20.97 -1.83
N THR A 222 15.94 -20.87 -1.81
CA THR A 222 15.05 -21.96 -1.38
C THR A 222 14.73 -22.86 -2.56
N THR A 223 14.52 -24.15 -2.28
CA THR A 223 13.99 -25.07 -3.28
C THR A 223 12.45 -25.01 -3.31
N LEU A 224 11.84 -25.32 -4.45
CA LEU A 224 10.37 -25.42 -4.56
C LEU A 224 9.75 -26.34 -3.49
N LYS A 225 10.48 -27.38 -3.08
CA LYS A 225 10.05 -28.31 -2.02
C LYS A 225 10.00 -27.63 -0.66
N GLU A 226 10.94 -26.75 -0.36
CA GLU A 226 10.97 -25.96 0.88
C GLU A 226 9.87 -24.91 0.89
N ASP A 227 9.62 -24.25 -0.24
CA ASP A 227 8.53 -23.27 -0.36
C ASP A 227 7.16 -23.92 -0.13
N LEU A 228 6.92 -25.08 -0.76
CA LEU A 228 5.69 -25.85 -0.54
C LEU A 228 5.55 -26.32 0.91
N LYS A 229 6.66 -26.67 1.57
CA LYS A 229 6.67 -27.02 2.99
C LYS A 229 6.32 -25.81 3.86
N ASN A 230 6.88 -24.64 3.57
CA ASN A 230 6.60 -23.40 4.29
C ASN A 230 5.14 -22.98 4.14
N LEU A 231 4.58 -23.07 2.93
CA LEU A 231 3.16 -22.87 2.67
C LEU A 231 2.29 -23.85 3.46
N LYS A 232 2.66 -25.13 3.50
CA LYS A 232 1.93 -26.13 4.29
C LYS A 232 1.97 -25.82 5.79
N CYS A 233 3.10 -25.34 6.32
CA CYS A 233 3.21 -24.90 7.70
C CYS A 233 2.29 -23.70 7.98
N PHE A 234 2.26 -22.71 7.10
CA PHE A 234 1.36 -21.57 7.18
C PHE A 234 -0.12 -21.98 7.19
N LEU A 235 -0.54 -22.83 6.25
CA LEU A 235 -1.93 -23.35 6.19
C LEU A 235 -2.29 -24.18 7.43
N THR A 236 -1.33 -24.94 7.94
CA THR A 236 -1.53 -25.73 9.17
C THR A 236 -1.68 -24.83 10.40
N PHE A 237 -0.93 -23.73 10.47
CA PHE A 237 -1.06 -22.72 11.52
C PHE A 237 -2.48 -22.13 11.53
N ILE A 238 -2.99 -21.67 10.39
CA ILE A 238 -4.35 -21.14 10.25
C ILE A 238 -5.39 -22.19 10.69
N LYS A 239 -5.27 -23.42 10.19
CA LYS A 239 -6.22 -24.51 10.49
C LYS A 239 -6.29 -24.83 11.99
N LYS A 240 -5.15 -24.86 12.67
CA LYS A 240 -5.08 -25.12 14.12
C LYS A 240 -5.78 -24.02 14.92
N ASP A 241 -5.55 -22.76 14.55
CA ASP A 241 -6.15 -21.62 15.25
C ASP A 241 -7.69 -21.64 15.13
N ILE A 242 -8.21 -21.84 13.91
CA ILE A 242 -9.65 -21.93 13.65
C ILE A 242 -10.27 -23.09 14.46
N SER A 243 -9.67 -24.28 14.40
CA SER A 243 -10.17 -25.45 15.15
C SER A 243 -10.19 -25.23 16.66
N SER A 244 -9.18 -24.54 17.21
CA SER A 244 -9.11 -24.26 18.65
C SER A 244 -10.23 -23.30 19.11
N LYS A 245 -10.54 -22.27 18.32
CA LYS A 245 -11.63 -21.32 18.62
C LYS A 245 -13.00 -21.99 18.55
N PHE A 246 -13.23 -22.89 17.58
CA PHE A 246 -14.48 -23.65 17.52
C PHE A 246 -14.67 -24.61 18.71
N LYS A 247 -13.60 -25.23 19.22
CA LYS A 247 -13.68 -26.07 20.42
C LYS A 247 -14.05 -25.26 21.67
N LEU A 248 -13.49 -24.07 21.82
CA LEU A 248 -13.83 -23.15 22.92
C LEU A 248 -15.29 -22.68 22.87
N LEU A 249 -15.83 -22.46 21.66
CA LEU A 249 -17.24 -22.09 21.47
C LEU A 249 -18.22 -23.24 21.74
N LYS A 250 -17.83 -24.49 21.48
CA LYS A 250 -18.66 -25.68 21.79
C LYS A 250 -18.69 -26.06 23.27
N ASN A 251 -17.71 -25.58 24.05
CA ASN A 251 -17.57 -25.87 25.49
C ASN A 251 -18.09 -24.73 26.37
N LYS A 252 -18.74 -23.72 25.79
CA LYS A 252 -19.53 -22.69 26.47
C LYS A 252 -21.01 -22.95 26.22
#